data_AF-A0A2M8Y436-F1
#
_entry.id   AF-A0A2M8Y436-F1
#
_cell.length_a   1.000
_cell.length_b   1.000
_cell.length_c   1.000
_cell.angle_alpha   90.00
_cell.angle_beta   90.00
_cell.angle_gamma   90.00
#
_symmetry.space_group_name_H-M   'P 1'
#
loop_
_entity.id
_entity.type
_entity.pdbx_description
1 polymer ?
#
loop_
_entity_poly.entity_id
_entity_poly.type
_entity_poly.pdbx_seq_one_letter_code
_entity_poly.pdbx_strand_id
1 'polypeptide(L)'
;MKKTINPHPLSFVTIPVTMHLKETKALLYSGTSFIYNFNDKHYLITNWHIVTGLNPTDKKPIMSHGGIPDIMVLSFLLNDKKVNWKTFTLEIYINGKADWLIHPIHKEKVDVIAIEIEIPEDFNCVVRPINNYEFHDFDLEIADDVFVLGYPYSFTGGGNFPIWKKGSVATEPEIDYEGLPKFFIDTASKPGMSGSPVIFRRNGIHLGKEEKLTNKTMFGEIRDFVGVYSGRVIGESDFDAQLGVVWKKHVIEEIIKGNIKEERNFV
;
A
#
# COMPACT_ATOMS: atom_id res chain seq x y z
N MET A 1 -3.54 -28.49 -25.04
CA MET A 1 -3.42 -27.05 -25.33
C MET A 1 -2.72 -26.36 -24.16
N LYS A 2 -1.69 -25.54 -24.39
CA LYS A 2 -1.12 -24.70 -23.32
C LYS A 2 -2.10 -23.55 -23.06
N LYS A 3 -2.70 -23.52 -21.87
CA LYS A 3 -3.58 -22.42 -21.44
C LYS A 3 -2.71 -21.19 -21.18
N THR A 4 -2.91 -20.11 -21.93
CA THR A 4 -2.30 -18.82 -21.61
C THR A 4 -2.93 -18.30 -20.32
N ILE A 5 -2.10 -18.00 -19.32
CA ILE A 5 -2.55 -17.43 -18.05
C ILE A 5 -2.36 -15.91 -18.17
N ASN A 6 -3.47 -15.17 -18.06
CA ASN A 6 -3.47 -13.71 -18.04
C ASN A 6 -3.90 -13.26 -16.64
N PRO A 7 -2.96 -12.97 -15.72
CA PRO A 7 -3.31 -12.42 -14.42
C PRO A 7 -4.03 -11.08 -14.57
N HIS A 8 -4.83 -10.72 -13.57
CA HIS A 8 -5.48 -9.42 -13.55
C HIS A 8 -4.42 -8.28 -13.57
N PRO A 9 -4.59 -7.19 -14.33
CA PRO A 9 -3.58 -6.14 -14.42
C PRO A 9 -3.21 -5.49 -13.07
N LEU A 10 -4.18 -5.32 -12.17
CA LEU A 10 -3.92 -4.87 -10.79
C LEU A 10 -3.08 -5.85 -9.95
N SER A 11 -2.93 -7.11 -10.36
CA SER A 11 -2.01 -8.03 -9.66
C SER A 11 -0.53 -7.70 -9.90
N PHE A 12 -0.22 -6.79 -10.82
CA PHE A 12 1.14 -6.36 -11.12
C PHE A 12 1.54 -5.04 -10.42
N VAL A 13 0.62 -4.38 -9.71
CA VAL A 13 0.89 -3.05 -9.10
C VAL A 13 1.59 -3.14 -7.75
N THR A 14 1.42 -4.26 -7.05
CA THR A 14 1.95 -4.47 -5.70
C THR A 14 3.29 -5.16 -5.73
N ILE A 15 4.15 -4.79 -4.79
CA ILE A 15 5.49 -5.32 -4.63
C ILE A 15 5.61 -5.82 -3.18
N PRO A 16 5.89 -7.12 -2.95
CA PRO A 16 6.14 -7.63 -1.62
C PRO A 16 7.47 -7.07 -1.12
N VAL A 17 7.50 -6.69 0.16
CA VAL A 17 8.70 -6.15 0.80
C VAL A 17 9.06 -6.95 2.04
N THR A 18 10.35 -7.09 2.28
CA THR A 18 10.89 -7.64 3.52
C THR A 18 11.89 -6.68 4.13
N MET A 19 11.84 -6.56 5.45
CA MET A 19 12.67 -5.65 6.24
C MET A 19 13.76 -6.44 6.94
N HIS A 20 15.01 -6.01 6.81
CA HIS A 20 16.18 -6.74 7.34
C HIS A 20 17.16 -5.82 8.07
N LEU A 21 18.05 -6.45 8.83
CA LEU A 21 19.31 -5.85 9.31
C LEU A 21 20.42 -6.06 8.28
N LYS A 22 21.14 -5.01 7.89
CA LYS A 22 22.17 -5.03 6.84
C LYS A 22 23.36 -5.89 7.23
N GLU A 23 23.79 -5.76 8.48
CA GLU A 23 24.97 -6.46 9.02
C GLU A 23 24.76 -7.98 9.02
N THR A 24 23.62 -8.44 9.53
CA THR A 24 23.35 -9.88 9.73
C THR A 24 22.51 -10.50 8.62
N LYS A 25 21.89 -9.69 7.77
CA LYS A 25 20.84 -10.07 6.80
C LYS A 25 19.60 -10.69 7.44
N ALA A 26 19.46 -10.59 8.76
CA ALA A 26 18.33 -11.16 9.49
C ALA A 26 17.02 -10.54 9.02
N LEU A 27 16.06 -11.39 8.63
CA LEU A 27 14.70 -10.97 8.34
C LEU A 27 13.99 -10.59 9.64
N LEU A 28 13.41 -9.41 9.70
CA LEU A 28 12.63 -8.94 10.85
C LEU A 28 11.14 -9.19 10.62
N TYR A 29 10.61 -8.69 9.51
CA TYR A 29 9.19 -8.83 9.14
C TYR A 29 8.98 -8.49 7.67
N SER A 30 7.74 -8.65 7.18
CA SER A 30 7.34 -8.38 5.82
C SER A 30 6.13 -7.45 5.73
N GLY A 31 5.96 -6.86 4.56
CA GLY A 31 4.87 -5.95 4.23
C GLY A 31 4.58 -5.92 2.74
N THR A 32 3.78 -4.94 2.35
CA THR A 32 3.44 -4.66 0.95
C THR A 32 3.87 -3.22 0.63
N SER A 33 4.20 -2.99 -0.63
CA SER A 33 4.40 -1.66 -1.21
C SER A 33 3.83 -1.62 -2.62
N PHE A 34 3.80 -0.45 -3.23
CA PHE A 34 3.48 -0.26 -4.63
C PHE A 34 4.15 1.00 -5.16
N ILE A 35 4.21 1.16 -6.48
CA ILE A 35 4.78 2.35 -7.11
C ILE A 35 3.69 3.38 -7.38
N TYR A 36 4.00 4.65 -7.14
CA TYR A 36 3.22 5.81 -7.54
C TYR A 36 4.08 6.70 -8.44
N ASN A 37 3.54 7.16 -9.56
CA ASN A 37 4.26 8.02 -10.50
C ASN A 37 3.90 9.49 -10.27
N PHE A 38 4.88 10.37 -10.14
CA PHE A 38 4.63 11.80 -9.99
C PHE A 38 5.77 12.61 -10.61
N ASN A 39 5.45 13.54 -11.52
CA ASN A 39 6.43 14.35 -12.26
C ASN A 39 7.59 13.51 -12.85
N ASP A 40 7.25 12.45 -13.58
CA ASP A 40 8.19 11.51 -14.22
C ASP A 40 9.14 10.76 -13.26
N LYS A 41 8.86 10.80 -11.96
CA LYS A 41 9.60 10.06 -10.93
C LYS A 41 8.75 8.95 -10.33
N HIS A 42 9.43 7.89 -9.91
CA HIS A 42 8.81 6.77 -9.20
C HIS A 42 8.99 6.91 -7.70
N TYR A 43 7.87 6.80 -6.99
CA TYR A 43 7.81 6.77 -5.54
C TYR A 43 7.32 5.41 -5.07
N LEU A 44 8.11 4.75 -4.24
CA LEU A 44 7.68 3.57 -3.50
C LEU A 44 6.81 4.01 -2.33
N ILE A 45 5.56 3.56 -2.31
CA ILE A 45 4.60 3.85 -1.26
C ILE A 45 4.45 2.64 -0.35
N THR A 46 4.54 2.87 0.96
CA THR A 46 4.28 1.88 2.00
C THR A 46 3.93 2.58 3.32
N ASN A 47 3.84 1.85 4.43
CA ASN A 47 3.57 2.45 5.74
C ASN A 47 4.84 2.88 6.47
N TRP A 48 4.72 3.92 7.30
CA TRP A 48 5.79 4.40 8.17
C TRP A 48 6.26 3.34 9.16
N HIS A 49 5.33 2.57 9.72
CA HIS A 49 5.66 1.51 10.66
C HIS A 49 6.45 0.35 10.03
N ILE A 50 6.36 0.16 8.72
CA ILE A 50 7.15 -0.86 8.00
C ILE A 50 8.63 -0.46 7.96
N VAL A 51 8.94 0.83 7.75
CA VAL A 51 10.34 1.28 7.66
C VAL A 51 10.97 1.54 9.03
N THR A 52 10.15 1.77 10.06
CA THR A 52 10.65 2.06 11.41
C THR A 52 10.57 0.88 12.38
N GLY A 53 9.66 -0.07 12.16
CA GLY A 53 9.36 -1.13 13.12
C GLY A 53 8.61 -0.65 14.36
N LEU A 54 8.10 0.58 14.35
CA LEU A 54 7.47 1.23 15.50
C LEU A 54 5.98 1.51 15.22
N ASN A 55 5.17 1.50 16.27
CA ASN A 55 3.79 1.94 16.19
C ASN A 55 3.75 3.48 16.03
N PRO A 56 2.96 4.02 15.08
CA PRO A 56 2.93 5.46 14.80
C PRO A 56 2.41 6.30 15.98
N THR A 57 1.56 5.73 16.83
CA THR A 57 0.87 6.40 17.95
C THR A 57 1.73 6.43 19.21
N ASP A 58 2.22 5.28 19.68
CA ASP A 58 2.91 5.17 20.98
C ASP A 58 4.43 4.95 20.86
N LYS A 59 4.95 4.84 19.63
CA LYS A 59 6.37 4.64 19.30
C LYS A 59 6.97 3.36 19.87
N LYS A 60 6.17 2.41 20.35
CA LYS A 60 6.68 1.13 20.81
C LYS A 60 7.01 0.23 19.62
N PRO A 61 7.99 -0.68 19.76
CA PRO A 61 8.26 -1.68 18.74
C PRO A 61 7.02 -2.54 18.46
N ILE A 62 6.73 -2.78 17.18
CA ILE A 62 5.64 -3.65 16.75
C ILE A 62 6.00 -5.12 16.98
N MET A 63 7.29 -5.45 16.79
CA MET A 63 7.80 -6.80 16.96
C MET A 63 8.47 -6.94 18.32
N SER A 64 8.26 -8.09 18.97
CA SER A 64 8.81 -8.39 20.30
C SER A 64 10.34 -8.36 20.37
N HIS A 65 11.03 -8.64 19.26
CA HIS A 65 12.49 -8.59 19.18
C HIS A 65 13.04 -7.16 19.10
N GLY A 66 12.20 -6.14 18.91
CA GLY A 66 12.60 -4.72 18.95
C GLY A 66 13.53 -4.25 17.82
N GLY A 67 13.74 -5.06 16.80
CA GLY A 67 14.71 -4.80 15.73
C GLY A 67 14.24 -3.70 14.79
N ILE A 68 15.12 -2.75 14.51
CA ILE A 68 14.89 -1.64 13.57
C ILE A 68 15.60 -2.01 12.26
N PRO A 69 14.89 -2.08 11.12
CA PRO A 69 15.52 -2.39 9.85
C PRO A 69 16.34 -1.20 9.35
N ASP A 70 17.36 -1.48 8.55
CA ASP A 70 18.17 -0.50 7.80
C ASP A 70 18.16 -0.75 6.29
N ILE A 71 17.69 -1.93 5.86
CA ILE A 71 17.48 -2.27 4.45
C ILE A 71 16.07 -2.81 4.22
N MET A 72 15.52 -2.42 3.06
CA MET A 72 14.28 -2.93 2.51
C MET A 72 14.59 -3.75 1.26
N VAL A 73 14.04 -4.95 1.16
CA VAL A 73 14.19 -5.81 -0.02
C VAL A 73 12.84 -5.92 -0.73
N LEU A 74 12.80 -5.44 -1.96
CA LEU A 74 11.64 -5.46 -2.86
C LEU A 74 11.75 -6.67 -3.80
N SER A 75 10.67 -7.42 -4.04
CA SER A 75 10.69 -8.47 -5.08
C SER A 75 9.86 -8.06 -6.30
N PHE A 76 10.52 -7.85 -7.43
CA PHE A 76 9.87 -7.48 -8.68
C PHE A 76 9.72 -8.68 -9.62
N LEU A 77 8.62 -8.69 -10.37
CA LEU A 77 8.45 -9.61 -11.49
C LEU A 77 9.35 -9.18 -12.64
N LEU A 78 10.12 -10.11 -13.21
CA LEU A 78 10.91 -9.87 -14.40
C LEU A 78 10.04 -9.86 -15.66
N ASN A 79 10.40 -9.02 -16.62
CA ASN A 79 9.78 -9.01 -17.94
C ASN A 79 10.37 -10.16 -18.78
N ASP A 80 9.95 -11.38 -18.48
CA ASP A 80 10.41 -12.62 -19.10
C ASP A 80 9.20 -13.48 -19.55
N LYS A 81 9.44 -14.46 -20.43
CA LYS A 81 8.42 -15.41 -20.92
C LYS A 81 7.92 -16.35 -19.82
N LYS A 82 8.64 -16.44 -18.70
CA LYS A 82 8.30 -17.23 -17.51
C LYS A 82 8.11 -16.30 -16.33
N VAL A 83 7.30 -16.72 -15.37
CA VAL A 83 7.13 -16.01 -14.09
C VAL A 83 8.40 -16.17 -13.27
N ASN A 84 9.26 -15.16 -13.32
CA ASN A 84 10.53 -15.08 -12.61
C ASN A 84 10.57 -13.79 -11.80
N TRP A 85 11.15 -13.84 -10.60
CA TRP A 85 11.21 -12.71 -9.69
C TRP A 85 12.66 -12.38 -9.34
N LYS A 86 12.97 -11.09 -9.17
CA LYS A 86 14.29 -10.61 -8.79
C LYS A 86 14.16 -9.62 -7.65
N THR A 87 15.09 -9.70 -6.70
CA THR A 87 15.12 -8.79 -5.57
C THR A 87 15.88 -7.51 -5.89
N PHE A 88 15.38 -6.39 -5.39
CA PHE A 88 16.00 -5.07 -5.40
C PHE A 88 16.15 -4.60 -3.96
N THR A 89 17.38 -4.33 -3.53
CA THR A 89 17.67 -3.91 -2.16
C THR A 89 17.84 -2.40 -2.09
N LEU A 90 17.11 -1.78 -1.18
CA LEU A 90 17.13 -0.36 -0.90
C LEU A 90 17.69 -0.13 0.51
N GLU A 91 18.69 0.75 0.63
CA GLU A 91 19.07 1.29 1.93
C GLU A 91 18.08 2.39 2.31
N ILE A 92 17.42 2.26 3.46
CA ILE A 92 16.40 3.23 3.89
C ILE A 92 16.99 4.35 4.75
N TYR A 93 18.27 4.24 5.12
CA TYR A 93 19.04 5.30 5.75
C TYR A 93 20.28 5.63 4.92
N ILE A 94 20.42 6.89 4.52
CA ILE A 94 21.59 7.39 3.79
C ILE A 94 22.41 8.27 4.73
N ASN A 95 23.69 7.91 4.93
CA ASN A 95 24.57 8.55 5.90
C ASN A 95 23.95 8.58 7.31
N GLY A 96 23.26 7.50 7.69
CA GLY A 96 22.58 7.36 8.98
C GLY A 96 21.30 8.19 9.13
N LYS A 97 20.79 8.83 8.08
CA LYS A 97 19.54 9.60 8.11
C LYS A 97 18.45 8.94 7.29
N ALA A 98 17.21 8.98 7.78
CA ALA A 98 16.04 8.47 7.08
C ALA A 98 15.93 9.05 5.66
N ASP A 99 15.74 8.18 4.68
CA ASP A 99 15.62 8.54 3.26
C ASP A 99 14.21 8.32 2.72
N TRP A 100 13.20 8.74 3.48
CA TRP A 100 11.80 8.71 3.09
C TRP A 100 11.08 10.00 3.45
N LEU A 101 10.02 10.29 2.70
CA LEU A 101 9.13 11.42 2.90
C LEU A 101 7.98 11.02 3.83
N ILE A 102 7.58 11.96 4.69
CA ILE A 102 6.44 11.84 5.61
C ILE A 102 5.43 12.96 5.38
N HIS A 103 4.23 12.81 5.92
CA HIS A 103 3.16 13.79 5.74
C HIS A 103 3.57 15.18 6.28
N PRO A 104 3.41 16.28 5.51
CA PRO A 104 3.98 17.58 5.88
C PRO A 104 3.44 18.14 7.20
N ILE A 105 2.15 17.96 7.47
CA ILE A 105 1.46 18.44 8.69
C ILE A 105 1.45 17.38 9.81
N HIS A 106 0.83 16.23 9.55
CA HIS A 106 0.62 15.17 10.55
C HIS A 106 1.83 14.26 10.80
N LYS A 107 2.90 14.37 10.01
CA LYS A 107 4.13 13.56 10.15
C LYS A 107 3.80 12.06 10.21
N GLU A 108 4.45 11.30 11.09
CA GLU A 108 4.22 9.88 11.37
C GLU A 108 2.78 9.48 11.75
N LYS A 109 1.92 10.43 12.17
CA LYS A 109 0.55 10.11 12.58
C LYS A 109 -0.26 9.67 11.38
N VAL A 110 0.13 10.12 10.19
CA VAL A 110 -0.24 9.52 8.92
C VAL A 110 0.78 8.45 8.63
N ASP A 111 0.37 7.20 8.78
CA ASP A 111 1.25 6.02 8.67
C ASP A 111 1.44 5.63 7.19
N VAL A 112 1.85 6.61 6.37
CA VAL A 112 2.19 6.45 4.96
C VAL A 112 3.48 7.21 4.70
N ILE A 113 4.38 6.59 3.94
CA ILE A 113 5.63 7.19 3.50
C ILE A 113 5.79 7.05 1.99
N ALA A 114 6.62 7.92 1.42
CA ALA A 114 7.06 7.82 0.04
C ALA A 114 8.59 7.80 -0.02
N ILE A 115 9.16 6.86 -0.77
CA ILE A 115 10.60 6.82 -1.07
C ILE A 115 10.77 7.06 -2.56
N GLU A 116 11.51 8.09 -2.94
CA GLU A 116 11.90 8.27 -4.35
C GLU A 116 12.85 7.13 -4.73
N ILE A 117 12.53 6.38 -5.78
CA ILE A 117 13.35 5.26 -6.25
C ILE A 117 13.63 5.37 -7.75
N GLU A 118 14.84 4.97 -8.12
CA GLU A 118 15.23 4.77 -9.51
C GLU A 118 15.52 3.29 -9.72
N ILE A 119 14.74 2.66 -10.59
CA ILE A 119 14.94 1.25 -10.95
C ILE A 119 15.79 1.23 -12.23
N PRO A 120 17.01 0.67 -12.20
CA PRO A 120 17.87 0.61 -13.37
C PRO A 120 17.20 -0.10 -14.55
N GLU A 121 17.36 0.41 -15.77
CA GLU A 121 16.75 -0.17 -16.98
C GLU A 121 17.18 -1.63 -17.20
N ASP A 122 18.43 -1.96 -16.88
CA ASP A 122 19.00 -3.30 -16.98
C ASP A 122 18.44 -4.28 -15.92
N PHE A 123 17.68 -3.79 -14.94
CA PHE A 123 16.97 -4.63 -13.99
C PHE A 123 15.84 -5.44 -14.65
N ASN A 124 15.34 -4.99 -15.81
CA ASN A 124 14.35 -5.68 -16.66
C ASN A 124 13.12 -6.22 -15.90
N CYS A 125 12.52 -5.38 -15.07
CA CYS A 125 11.31 -5.73 -14.33
C CYS A 125 10.04 -5.09 -14.87
N VAL A 126 8.91 -5.69 -14.51
CA VAL A 126 7.58 -5.11 -14.70
C VAL A 126 7.33 -4.07 -13.61
N VAL A 127 7.23 -2.81 -14.00
CA VAL A 127 6.79 -1.71 -13.14
C VAL A 127 5.42 -1.24 -13.59
N ARG A 128 4.44 -1.26 -12.68
CA ARG A 128 3.07 -0.79 -12.92
C ARG A 128 2.66 0.16 -11.80
N PRO A 129 2.93 1.47 -11.95
CA PRO A 129 2.48 2.45 -10.97
C PRO A 129 0.96 2.41 -10.83
N ILE A 130 0.46 2.52 -9.60
CA ILE A 130 -0.98 2.38 -9.32
C ILE A 130 -1.80 3.43 -10.08
N ASN A 131 -1.31 4.65 -10.15
CA ASN A 131 -1.98 5.78 -10.80
C ASN A 131 -1.78 5.82 -12.33
N ASN A 132 -1.09 4.83 -12.91
CA ASN A 132 -1.10 4.60 -14.35
C ASN A 132 -2.19 3.59 -14.76
N TYR A 133 -2.89 2.96 -13.80
CA TYR A 133 -4.04 2.14 -14.09
C TYR A 133 -5.27 3.02 -14.37
N GLU A 134 -6.04 2.66 -15.39
CA GLU A 134 -7.27 3.37 -15.77
C GLU A 134 -8.39 3.04 -14.78
N PHE A 135 -8.55 3.91 -13.78
CA PHE A 135 -9.66 3.86 -12.83
C PHE A 135 -10.86 4.67 -13.29
N HIS A 136 -12.01 4.35 -12.71
CA HIS A 136 -13.26 5.07 -12.90
C HIS A 136 -13.38 6.09 -11.76
N ASP A 137 -13.35 7.38 -12.08
CA ASP A 137 -13.42 8.48 -11.13
C ASP A 137 -14.82 8.58 -10.49
N PHE A 138 -15.06 7.77 -9.47
CA PHE A 138 -16.32 7.68 -8.73
C PHE A 138 -16.06 7.79 -7.23
N ASP A 139 -17.01 8.43 -6.56
CA ASP A 139 -16.94 8.62 -5.11
C ASP A 139 -17.15 7.28 -4.38
N LEU A 140 -16.31 7.04 -3.38
CA LEU A 140 -16.41 5.89 -2.50
C LEU A 140 -17.59 6.07 -1.56
N GLU A 141 -18.41 5.04 -1.36
CA GLU A 141 -19.58 5.06 -0.50
C GLU A 141 -19.43 4.11 0.69
N ILE A 142 -20.17 4.37 1.76
CA ILE A 142 -20.30 3.41 2.86
C ILE A 142 -20.86 2.08 2.34
N ALA A 143 -20.41 0.96 2.91
CA ALA A 143 -20.72 -0.40 2.48
C ALA A 143 -20.23 -0.81 1.09
N ASP A 144 -19.49 0.02 0.35
CA ASP A 144 -18.84 -0.41 -0.88
C ASP A 144 -17.89 -1.57 -0.64
N ASP A 145 -17.85 -2.50 -1.60
CA ASP A 145 -16.86 -3.57 -1.63
C ASP A 145 -15.47 -3.00 -1.90
N VAL A 146 -14.51 -3.35 -1.04
CA VAL A 146 -13.09 -3.00 -1.19
C VAL A 146 -12.20 -4.23 -1.22
N PHE A 147 -11.07 -4.11 -1.89
CA PHE A 147 -10.07 -5.15 -2.04
C PHE A 147 -8.70 -4.61 -1.63
N VAL A 148 -8.11 -5.22 -0.61
CA VAL A 148 -6.75 -4.95 -0.16
C VAL A 148 -5.83 -5.94 -0.87
N LEU A 149 -4.92 -5.44 -1.72
CA LEU A 149 -4.03 -6.28 -2.54
C LEU A 149 -2.66 -6.35 -1.85
N GLY A 150 -2.30 -7.50 -1.29
CA GLY A 150 -1.05 -7.62 -0.54
C GLY A 150 -0.57 -9.04 -0.30
N TYR A 151 0.37 -9.18 0.63
CA TYR A 151 1.15 -10.41 0.85
C TYR A 151 1.13 -10.87 2.32
N PRO A 152 0.03 -11.51 2.77
CA PRO A 152 -0.12 -11.89 4.17
C PRO A 152 0.90 -12.96 4.58
N TYR A 153 1.63 -12.75 5.68
CA TYR A 153 2.69 -13.64 6.22
C TYR A 153 3.79 -14.03 5.21
N SER A 154 4.09 -13.15 4.25
CA SER A 154 4.94 -13.51 3.09
C SER A 154 4.39 -14.69 2.27
N PHE A 155 3.14 -15.13 2.51
CA PHE A 155 2.44 -15.99 1.58
C PHE A 155 2.10 -15.16 0.36
N THR A 156 2.36 -15.78 -0.77
CA THR A 156 2.01 -15.24 -2.06
C THR A 156 0.93 -16.10 -2.69
N GLY A 157 0.11 -15.51 -3.56
CA GLY A 157 -0.71 -16.28 -4.48
C GLY A 157 0.17 -17.09 -5.44
N GLY A 158 -0.46 -17.99 -6.21
CA GLY A 158 0.28 -18.79 -7.19
C GLY A 158 1.13 -17.90 -8.12
N GLY A 159 2.44 -18.17 -8.20
CA GLY A 159 3.37 -17.39 -9.03
C GLY A 159 3.89 -16.09 -8.38
N ASN A 160 3.78 -15.95 -7.06
CA ASN A 160 4.14 -14.76 -6.28
C ASN A 160 3.27 -13.50 -6.50
N PHE A 161 2.07 -13.67 -7.02
CA PHE A 161 1.09 -12.58 -7.15
C PHE A 161 0.43 -12.24 -5.81
N PRO A 162 -0.13 -11.02 -5.64
CA PRO A 162 -0.78 -10.63 -4.39
C PRO A 162 -2.05 -11.44 -4.13
N ILE A 163 -2.39 -11.55 -2.85
CA ILE A 163 -3.70 -12.02 -2.40
C ILE A 163 -4.63 -10.82 -2.37
N TRP A 164 -5.78 -10.97 -3.04
CA TRP A 164 -6.85 -9.97 -3.06
C TRP A 164 -7.80 -10.24 -1.92
N LYS A 165 -7.72 -9.41 -0.89
CA LYS A 165 -8.54 -9.58 0.29
C LYS A 165 -9.76 -8.66 0.25
N LYS A 166 -10.95 -9.26 0.18
CA LYS A 166 -12.21 -8.52 0.23
C LYS A 166 -12.49 -7.95 1.64
N GLY A 167 -13.08 -6.78 1.67
CA GLY A 167 -13.74 -6.14 2.82
C GLY A 167 -14.84 -5.20 2.33
N SER A 168 -15.38 -4.40 3.24
CA SER A 168 -16.32 -3.33 2.92
C SER A 168 -15.96 -2.03 3.64
N VAL A 169 -16.35 -0.88 3.08
CA VAL A 169 -16.24 0.40 3.77
C VAL A 169 -17.13 0.41 5.01
N ALA A 170 -16.54 0.69 6.17
CA ALA A 170 -17.20 0.58 7.48
C ALA A 170 -17.57 1.94 8.10
N THR A 171 -17.06 3.05 7.56
CA THR A 171 -17.37 4.41 8.00
C THR A 171 -17.48 5.35 6.82
N GLU A 172 -18.12 6.51 7.01
CA GLU A 172 -18.24 7.55 5.99
C GLU A 172 -16.86 7.93 5.42
N PRO A 173 -16.56 7.60 4.15
CA PRO A 173 -15.22 7.74 3.59
C PRO A 173 -14.84 9.20 3.29
N GLU A 174 -15.82 10.08 3.12
CA GLU A 174 -15.58 11.51 2.92
C GLU A 174 -15.16 12.22 4.22
N ILE A 175 -15.58 11.71 5.38
CA ILE A 175 -15.30 12.33 6.68
C ILE A 175 -13.95 11.85 7.20
N ASP A 176 -13.09 12.77 7.65
CA ASP A 176 -11.82 12.43 8.30
C ASP A 176 -12.06 11.92 9.72
N TYR A 177 -11.48 10.78 10.07
CA TYR A 177 -11.58 10.22 11.42
C TYR A 177 -10.52 10.84 12.34
N GLU A 178 -10.96 11.44 13.45
CA GLU A 178 -10.10 12.11 14.46
C GLU A 178 -9.19 13.20 13.86
N GLY A 179 -9.67 13.91 12.83
CA GLY A 179 -8.91 14.96 12.15
C GLY A 179 -7.70 14.43 11.37
N LEU A 180 -7.70 13.14 11.03
CA LEU A 180 -6.69 12.49 10.21
C LEU A 180 -7.34 11.96 8.91
N PRO A 181 -6.64 12.02 7.76
CA PRO A 181 -7.18 11.62 6.45
C PRO A 181 -7.26 10.10 6.31
N LYS A 182 -8.10 9.46 7.13
CA LYS A 182 -8.32 8.01 7.19
C LYS A 182 -9.79 7.67 7.37
N PHE A 183 -10.14 6.47 6.95
CA PHE A 183 -11.44 5.84 7.17
C PHE A 183 -11.23 4.36 7.52
N PHE A 184 -12.29 3.68 7.95
CA PHE A 184 -12.23 2.28 8.30
C PHE A 184 -12.91 1.37 7.28
N ILE A 185 -12.38 0.16 7.18
CA ILE A 185 -12.96 -0.94 6.42
C ILE A 185 -13.17 -2.14 7.33
N ASP A 186 -14.23 -2.90 7.12
CA ASP A 186 -14.43 -4.19 7.76
C ASP A 186 -13.71 -5.27 6.95
N THR A 187 -12.61 -5.79 7.50
CA THR A 187 -11.87 -6.89 6.87
C THR A 187 -11.02 -7.68 7.85
N ALA A 188 -10.98 -9.00 7.65
CA ALA A 188 -10.20 -9.93 8.47
C ALA A 188 -8.70 -9.97 8.12
N SER A 189 -7.95 -8.85 8.18
CA SER A 189 -6.56 -8.75 7.70
C SER A 189 -5.51 -9.58 8.45
N LYS A 190 -4.33 -9.76 7.87
CA LYS A 190 -3.22 -10.51 8.48
C LYS A 190 -1.92 -9.69 8.38
N PRO A 191 -0.92 -9.92 9.26
CA PRO A 191 0.42 -9.35 9.10
C PRO A 191 0.95 -9.53 7.67
N GLY A 192 1.66 -8.53 7.14
CA GLY A 192 2.13 -8.50 5.74
C GLY A 192 1.22 -7.75 4.76
N MET A 193 -0.03 -7.47 5.14
CA MET A 193 -0.94 -6.64 4.31
C MET A 193 -0.70 -5.14 4.44
N SER A 194 0.00 -4.67 5.48
CA SER A 194 0.36 -3.25 5.63
C SER A 194 1.09 -2.73 4.39
N GLY A 195 0.73 -1.53 3.94
CA GLY A 195 1.27 -0.83 2.78
C GLY A 195 0.60 -1.21 1.45
N SER A 196 -0.42 -2.09 1.51
CA SER A 196 -1.19 -2.49 0.34
C SER A 196 -2.04 -1.34 -0.21
N PRO A 197 -2.18 -1.21 -1.54
CA PRO A 197 -3.20 -0.36 -2.11
C PRO A 197 -4.59 -0.99 -1.88
N VAL A 198 -5.57 -0.12 -1.64
CA VAL A 198 -6.98 -0.50 -1.49
C VAL A 198 -7.74 -0.06 -2.72
N ILE A 199 -8.43 -1.01 -3.34
CA ILE A 199 -9.21 -0.81 -4.57
C ILE A 199 -10.67 -1.04 -4.25
N PHE A 200 -11.53 -0.05 -4.48
CA PHE A 200 -12.97 -0.29 -4.40
C PHE A 200 -13.47 -0.89 -5.72
N ARG A 201 -14.58 -1.61 -5.64
CA ARG A 201 -15.24 -2.17 -6.82
C ARG A 201 -16.75 -2.17 -6.62
N ARG A 202 -17.48 -1.61 -7.58
CA ARG A 202 -18.95 -1.62 -7.59
C ARG A 202 -19.45 -2.18 -8.92
N ASN A 203 -20.45 -3.05 -8.89
CA ASN A 203 -21.12 -3.57 -10.09
C ASN A 203 -22.56 -3.04 -10.12
N GLY A 204 -23.04 -2.61 -11.29
CA GLY A 204 -24.40 -2.14 -11.44
C GLY A 204 -24.55 -1.02 -12.45
N ILE A 205 -25.47 -0.11 -12.17
CA ILE A 205 -25.73 1.11 -12.93
C ILE A 205 -25.19 2.27 -12.10
N HIS A 206 -24.23 3.01 -12.66
CA HIS A 206 -23.56 4.09 -11.95
C HIS A 206 -23.91 5.42 -12.62
N LEU A 207 -24.68 6.25 -11.92
CA LEU A 207 -25.17 7.52 -12.44
C LEU A 207 -24.11 8.64 -12.40
N GLY A 208 -23.01 8.41 -11.68
CA GLY A 208 -22.02 9.46 -11.37
C GLY A 208 -22.65 10.51 -10.46
N LYS A 209 -22.37 11.79 -10.71
CA LYS A 209 -22.94 12.92 -9.95
C LYS A 209 -24.34 13.34 -10.42
N GLU A 210 -24.98 12.56 -11.28
CA GLU A 210 -26.29 12.87 -11.86
C GLU A 210 -27.40 12.10 -11.12
N GLU A 211 -28.57 12.71 -10.95
CA GLU A 211 -29.72 12.05 -10.30
C GLU A 211 -30.53 11.15 -11.26
N LYS A 212 -30.25 11.21 -12.56
CA LYS A 212 -30.99 10.51 -13.62
C LYS A 212 -30.04 9.84 -14.60
N LEU A 213 -30.58 8.89 -15.36
CA LEU A 213 -29.85 8.28 -16.47
C LEU A 213 -29.47 9.35 -17.50
N THR A 214 -28.18 9.43 -17.81
CA THR A 214 -27.62 10.34 -18.82
C THR A 214 -26.64 9.58 -19.71
N ASN A 215 -26.10 10.26 -20.73
CA ASN A 215 -25.05 9.70 -21.58
C ASN A 215 -23.74 9.43 -20.82
N LYS A 216 -23.61 9.88 -19.56
CA LYS A 216 -22.47 9.61 -18.68
C LYS A 216 -22.70 8.40 -17.78
N THR A 217 -23.90 7.81 -17.78
CA THR A 217 -24.21 6.62 -16.98
C THR A 217 -23.33 5.46 -17.43
N MET A 218 -22.67 4.82 -16.46
CA MET A 218 -21.87 3.62 -16.70
C MET A 218 -22.66 2.38 -16.31
N PHE A 219 -22.66 1.40 -17.21
CA PHE A 219 -23.24 0.08 -16.97
C PHE A 219 -22.11 -0.94 -16.79
N GLY A 220 -22.17 -1.70 -15.71
CA GLY A 220 -21.21 -2.76 -15.42
C GLY A 220 -20.36 -2.46 -14.20
N GLU A 221 -19.07 -2.68 -14.33
CA GLU A 221 -18.13 -2.63 -13.21
C GLU A 221 -17.36 -1.31 -13.20
N ILE A 222 -17.33 -0.65 -12.06
CA ILE A 222 -16.43 0.48 -11.78
C ILE A 222 -15.47 0.11 -10.66
N ARG A 223 -14.31 0.76 -10.68
CA ARG A 223 -13.24 0.57 -9.69
C ARG A 223 -12.41 1.84 -9.58
N ASP A 224 -11.93 2.12 -8.38
CA ASP A 224 -10.94 3.16 -8.14
C ASP A 224 -9.95 2.73 -7.05
N PHE A 225 -8.76 3.33 -7.06
CA PHE A 225 -7.80 3.28 -5.97
C PHE A 225 -8.22 4.29 -4.90
N VAL A 226 -8.42 3.84 -3.67
CA VAL A 226 -9.00 4.70 -2.60
C VAL A 226 -8.02 5.05 -1.49
N GLY A 227 -6.92 4.32 -1.37
CA GLY A 227 -5.96 4.59 -0.30
C GLY A 227 -4.98 3.48 0.02
N VAL A 228 -4.25 3.69 1.12
CA VAL A 228 -3.19 2.80 1.61
C VAL A 228 -3.65 2.12 2.89
N TYR A 229 -3.64 0.79 2.90
CA TYR A 229 -4.00 -0.01 4.07
C TYR A 229 -2.86 0.00 5.11
N SER A 230 -3.19 0.23 6.40
CA SER A 230 -2.19 0.42 7.48
C SER A 230 -2.18 -0.64 8.57
N GLY A 231 -3.05 -1.65 8.49
CA GLY A 231 -3.27 -2.58 9.60
C GLY A 231 -4.60 -2.33 10.29
N ARG A 232 -4.71 -2.71 11.56
CA ARG A 232 -5.97 -2.76 12.31
C ARG A 232 -5.88 -1.93 13.57
N VAL A 233 -7.00 -1.31 13.94
CA VAL A 233 -7.19 -0.90 15.33
C VAL A 233 -7.48 -2.18 16.11
N ILE A 234 -6.57 -2.53 17.02
CA ILE A 234 -6.76 -3.68 17.92
C ILE A 234 -7.49 -3.12 19.14
N GLY A 235 -8.69 -3.64 19.43
CA GLY A 235 -9.34 -3.39 20.71
C GLY A 235 -8.58 -4.05 21.86
N GLU A 236 -9.05 -3.90 23.09
CA GLU A 236 -8.39 -4.49 24.27
C GLU A 236 -8.41 -6.03 24.26
N SER A 237 -9.27 -6.66 23.44
CA SER A 237 -9.35 -8.12 23.28
C SER A 237 -9.18 -8.61 21.85
N ASP A 238 -8.69 -9.86 21.68
CA ASP A 238 -8.62 -10.56 20.39
C ASP A 238 -9.99 -10.77 19.71
N PHE A 239 -11.08 -10.55 20.44
CA PHE A 239 -12.47 -10.66 19.98
C PHE A 239 -13.11 -9.30 19.63
N ASP A 240 -12.42 -8.19 19.89
CA ASP A 240 -12.94 -6.86 19.56
C ASP A 240 -12.99 -6.66 18.05
N ALA A 241 -13.91 -5.80 17.59
CA ALA A 241 -14.06 -5.49 16.18
C ALA A 241 -12.74 -4.96 15.59
N GLN A 242 -12.05 -5.78 14.81
CA GLN A 242 -10.77 -5.44 14.20
C GLN A 242 -10.98 -4.70 12.88
N LEU A 243 -11.30 -3.40 12.98
CA LEU A 243 -11.44 -2.50 11.84
C LEU A 243 -10.08 -2.25 11.18
N GLY A 244 -10.04 -2.36 9.85
CA GLY A 244 -8.88 -2.03 9.03
C GLY A 244 -8.78 -0.52 8.80
N VAL A 245 -7.59 0.04 8.92
CA VAL A 245 -7.32 1.47 8.68
C VAL A 245 -6.89 1.67 7.24
N VAL A 246 -7.52 2.62 6.55
CA VAL A 246 -7.13 3.05 5.21
C VAL A 246 -6.86 4.55 5.20
N TRP A 247 -5.65 4.93 4.81
CA TRP A 247 -5.26 6.32 4.56
C TRP A 247 -5.74 6.75 3.18
N LYS A 248 -6.45 7.88 3.10
CA LYS A 248 -7.06 8.36 1.85
C LYS A 248 -5.99 8.62 0.78
N LYS A 249 -6.29 8.30 -0.49
CA LYS A 249 -5.33 8.36 -1.61
C LYS A 249 -4.59 9.69 -1.77
N HIS A 250 -5.24 10.82 -1.45
CA HIS A 250 -4.64 12.16 -1.59
C HIS A 250 -3.41 12.37 -0.70
N VAL A 251 -3.30 11.63 0.41
CA VAL A 251 -2.14 11.66 1.32
C VAL A 251 -0.82 11.43 0.59
N ILE A 252 -0.82 10.57 -0.43
CA ILE A 252 0.40 10.26 -1.21
C ILE A 252 0.92 11.53 -1.89
N GLU A 253 0.05 12.29 -2.55
CA GLU A 253 0.45 13.52 -3.20
C GLU A 253 0.80 14.62 -2.20
N GLU A 254 0.14 14.69 -1.04
CA GLU A 254 0.51 15.62 0.04
C GLU A 254 1.92 15.36 0.57
N ILE A 255 2.29 14.09 0.74
CA ILE A 255 3.64 13.66 1.15
C ILE A 255 4.66 14.06 0.07
N ILE A 256 4.42 13.68 -1.18
CA ILE A 256 5.36 13.92 -2.29
C ILE A 256 5.54 15.43 -2.52
N LYS A 257 4.44 16.21 -2.58
CA LYS A 257 4.49 17.67 -2.77
C LYS A 257 5.06 18.39 -1.55
N GLY A 258 4.77 17.89 -0.35
CA GLY A 258 5.31 18.44 0.89
C GLY A 258 6.82 18.28 0.99
N ASN A 259 7.37 17.21 0.42
CA ASN A 259 8.81 16.93 0.33
C ASN A 259 9.54 17.08 1.67
N ILE A 260 8.92 16.60 2.75
CA ILE A 260 9.51 16.62 4.10
C ILE A 260 10.10 15.24 4.40
N LYS A 261 11.44 15.18 4.54
CA LYS A 261 12.12 13.99 5.08
C LYS A 261 11.91 13.88 6.59
N GLU A 262 11.82 12.66 7.10
CA GLU A 262 11.80 12.45 8.55
C GLU A 262 13.15 12.82 9.18
N GLU A 263 13.11 13.59 10.27
CA GLU A 263 14.31 13.89 11.08
C GLU A 263 14.62 12.72 12.02
N ARG A 264 14.96 11.57 11.43
CA ARG A 264 15.35 10.35 12.15
C ARG A 264 16.77 9.94 11.80
N ASN A 265 17.55 9.64 12.82
CA ASN A 265 18.85 8.98 12.66
C ASN A 265 18.69 7.47 12.90
N PHE A 266 19.48 6.68 12.18
CA PHE A 266 19.67 5.27 12.49
C PHE A 266 20.36 5.14 13.85
N VAL A 267 19.87 4.23 14.70
CA VAL A 267 20.31 4.04 16.09
C VAL A 267 21.14 2.78 16.19
#